data_AF-A0A017T320-F1
#
_entry.id   AF-A0A017T320-F1
#
_cell.length_a   1.000
_cell.length_b   1.000
_cell.length_c   1.000
_cell.angle_alpha   90.00
_cell.angle_beta   90.00
_cell.angle_gamma   90.00
#
_symmetry.space_group_name_H-M   'P 1'
#
loop_
_entity.id
_entity.type
_entity.pdbx_description
1 polymer ?
#
loop_
_entity_poly.entity_id
_entity_poly.type
_entity_poly.pdbx_seq_one_letter_code
_entity_poly.pdbx_strand_id
1 'polypeptide(L)'
;MTLVAPFGSLYTLSTMAAKLGGAFLVHAMGPVRQSAACMQASKMPQGLEEITPGPLGGALRLGIQQVAQRAGVKPADVERVLPMDALAERMEHLKRSHPAALDAWRAHAGQLGGMLKGVADLTVDGRAVLPSAALARIARKVRRDKALAGPVQALSDDMLAWEELLEACNQALEAGADLRQAYRIRVARNALFALGLLVALLAVATEVTFVWAGRRRIDAVLAGKDVCEVEGIAPADRVRGKPEQLAEIAARRASCASQRAWVAFLSAEEARLVETAKETARAQEDLDQRCEALTARAAAGKGTADDITLAGERKALLGRIRMKMLAAKDLGPKLAELPCAATRAEPKMREAFLAAAVASIWNWIGAIEPSDETMAFLRPRADDMSERARIVLAARADELAKRAIRRPTADRISRAIRVCALAATLGVPGKEPCEEAKTLTPDKKP
;
A
#
# COMPACT_ATOMS: atom_id res chain seq x y z
N MET A 1 3.60 -0.91 38.36
CA MET A 1 3.87 -2.33 38.00
C MET A 1 4.80 -2.91 39.05
N THR A 2 4.24 -3.65 39.99
CA THR A 2 4.92 -4.25 41.14
C THR A 2 5.57 -5.56 40.71
N LEU A 3 6.91 -5.62 40.76
CA LEU A 3 7.68 -6.84 40.53
C LEU A 3 7.53 -7.77 41.74
N VAL A 4 6.68 -8.78 41.59
CA VAL A 4 6.58 -9.91 42.54
C VAL A 4 7.76 -10.85 42.24
N ALA A 5 8.74 -10.88 43.13
CA ALA A 5 9.80 -11.90 43.09
C ALA A 5 9.19 -13.26 43.45
N PRO A 6 9.44 -14.33 42.67
CA PRO A 6 8.95 -15.66 43.02
C PRO A 6 9.82 -16.18 44.16
N PHE A 7 9.23 -16.32 45.35
CA PHE A 7 9.77 -17.16 46.41
C PHE A 7 9.95 -18.57 45.86
N GLY A 8 11.20 -18.95 45.60
CA GLY A 8 11.62 -20.27 45.14
C GLY A 8 11.32 -21.35 46.18
N SER A 9 10.09 -21.82 46.16
CA SER A 9 9.52 -23.08 46.62
C SER A 9 10.53 -24.17 47.05
N LEU A 10 10.77 -24.27 48.37
CA LEU A 10 11.32 -25.46 49.03
C LEU A 10 10.48 -26.74 48.74
N TYR A 11 9.22 -26.59 48.29
CA TYR A 11 8.37 -27.70 47.85
C TYR A 11 8.88 -28.38 46.57
N THR A 12 9.64 -27.70 45.71
CA THR A 12 10.18 -28.32 44.50
C THR A 12 11.28 -29.35 44.79
N LEU A 13 12.07 -29.15 45.86
CA LEU A 13 13.19 -30.03 46.19
C LEU A 13 12.73 -31.40 46.73
N SER A 14 11.64 -31.43 47.50
CA SER A 14 11.06 -32.68 48.02
C SER A 14 10.48 -33.56 46.91
N THR A 15 9.96 -32.97 45.83
CA THR A 15 9.40 -33.74 44.71
C THR A 15 10.46 -34.36 43.80
N MET A 16 11.73 -33.93 43.87
CA MET A 16 12.79 -34.44 43.00
C MET A 16 13.47 -35.69 43.57
N ALA A 17 13.74 -35.72 44.88
CA ALA A 17 14.27 -36.91 45.55
C ALA A 17 13.32 -38.10 45.37
N ALA A 18 12.03 -37.88 45.66
CA ALA A 18 10.97 -38.87 45.50
C ALA A 18 10.82 -39.41 44.05
N LYS A 19 11.28 -38.66 43.04
CA LYS A 19 11.22 -39.09 41.63
C LYS A 19 12.32 -40.10 41.26
N LEU A 20 13.48 -40.05 41.90
CA LEU A 20 14.58 -40.99 41.65
C LEU A 20 14.33 -42.30 42.39
N GLY A 21 14.05 -42.22 43.70
CA GLY A 21 13.66 -43.37 44.51
C GLY A 21 12.40 -44.07 43.96
N GLY A 22 11.35 -43.31 43.65
CA GLY A 22 10.16 -43.86 43.02
C GLY A 22 10.42 -44.51 41.66
N ALA A 23 11.34 -43.98 40.84
CA ALA A 23 11.73 -44.63 39.58
C ALA A 23 12.39 -45.98 39.83
N PHE A 24 13.31 -46.05 40.79
CA PHE A 24 13.97 -47.28 41.18
C PHE A 24 12.94 -48.33 41.63
N LEU A 25 12.09 -47.98 42.60
CA LEU A 25 11.12 -48.91 43.17
C LEU A 25 10.13 -49.43 42.14
N VAL A 26 9.68 -48.60 41.19
CA VAL A 26 8.75 -49.04 40.13
C VAL A 26 9.31 -50.23 39.35
N HIS A 27 10.62 -50.24 39.08
CA HIS A 27 11.26 -51.32 38.34
C HIS A 27 11.72 -52.46 39.27
N ALA A 28 12.37 -52.15 40.39
CA ALA A 28 12.91 -53.14 41.32
C ALA A 28 11.81 -53.98 42.01
N MET A 29 10.66 -53.39 42.33
CA MET A 29 9.51 -54.10 42.90
C MET A 29 8.64 -54.82 41.87
N GLY A 30 8.97 -54.76 40.57
CA GLY A 30 8.18 -55.38 39.50
C GLY A 30 7.91 -56.87 39.76
N PRO A 31 8.95 -57.71 39.87
CA PRO A 31 8.77 -59.15 40.13
C PRO A 31 8.13 -59.43 41.49
N VAL A 32 8.43 -58.62 42.52
CA VAL A 32 7.83 -58.73 43.86
C VAL A 32 6.31 -58.53 43.80
N ARG A 33 5.86 -57.49 43.09
CA ARG A 33 4.42 -57.20 42.89
C ARG A 33 3.75 -58.23 42.01
N GLN A 34 4.42 -58.69 40.96
CA GLN A 34 3.91 -59.73 40.07
C GLN A 34 3.76 -61.06 40.82
N SER A 35 4.74 -61.41 41.65
CA SER A 35 4.69 -62.58 42.53
C SER A 35 3.52 -62.52 43.50
N ALA A 36 3.36 -61.39 44.21
CA ALA A 36 2.21 -61.15 45.07
C ALA A 36 0.88 -61.33 44.33
N ALA A 37 0.74 -60.75 43.13
CA ALA A 37 -0.47 -60.88 42.32
C ALA A 37 -0.73 -62.34 41.91
N CYS A 38 0.30 -63.09 41.53
CA CYS A 38 0.19 -64.52 41.22
C CYS A 38 -0.24 -65.33 42.46
N MET A 39 0.35 -65.06 43.63
CA MET A 39 0.00 -65.73 44.88
C MET A 39 -1.46 -65.44 45.28
N GLN A 40 -1.90 -64.19 45.13
CA GLN A 40 -3.31 -63.80 45.37
C GLN A 40 -4.28 -64.45 44.39
N ALA A 41 -3.85 -64.70 43.16
CA ALA A 41 -4.62 -65.40 42.13
C ALA A 41 -4.54 -66.94 42.24
N SER A 42 -4.04 -67.47 43.37
CA SER A 42 -3.87 -68.92 43.60
C SER A 42 -2.93 -69.59 42.60
N LYS A 43 -2.02 -68.82 41.98
CA LYS A 43 -0.99 -69.25 41.01
C LYS A 43 0.38 -69.31 41.69
N MET A 44 0.49 -70.11 42.74
CA MET A 44 1.69 -70.18 43.58
C MET A 44 2.97 -70.57 42.81
N PRO A 45 2.98 -71.56 41.90
CA PRO A 45 4.19 -71.88 41.13
C PRO A 45 4.71 -70.69 40.32
N GLN A 46 3.81 -69.99 39.62
CA GLN A 46 4.16 -68.78 38.88
C GLN A 46 4.64 -67.67 39.82
N GLY A 47 4.00 -67.51 40.99
CA GLY A 47 4.42 -66.54 41.99
C GLY A 47 5.83 -66.81 42.52
N LEU A 48 6.18 -68.08 42.75
CA LEU A 48 7.52 -68.48 43.17
C LEU A 48 8.55 -68.29 42.05
N GLU A 49 8.19 -68.50 40.78
CA GLU A 49 9.08 -68.26 39.63
C GLU A 49 9.49 -66.78 39.50
N GLU A 50 8.58 -65.86 39.79
CA GLU A 50 8.83 -64.39 39.72
C GLU A 50 9.82 -63.89 40.78
N ILE A 51 9.93 -64.56 41.93
CA ILE A 51 10.90 -64.23 42.99
C ILE A 51 12.17 -65.06 42.91
N THR A 52 12.48 -65.63 41.75
CA THR A 52 13.78 -66.24 41.52
C THR A 52 14.91 -65.17 41.52
N PRO A 53 16.14 -65.55 41.87
CA PRO A 53 17.29 -64.61 41.88
C PRO A 53 17.52 -63.88 40.54
N GLY A 54 17.18 -64.52 39.41
CA GLY A 54 17.34 -63.95 38.07
C GLY A 54 16.45 -62.72 37.83
N PRO A 55 15.10 -62.86 37.85
CA PRO A 55 14.14 -61.76 37.78
C PRO A 55 14.40 -60.66 38.82
N LEU A 56 14.66 -61.01 40.08
CA LEU A 56 14.94 -60.01 41.13
C LEU A 56 16.21 -59.20 40.82
N GLY A 57 17.31 -59.86 40.47
CA GLY A 57 18.55 -59.20 40.08
C GLY A 57 18.45 -58.42 38.76
N GLY A 58 17.63 -58.90 37.81
CA GLY A 58 17.32 -58.20 36.57
C GLY A 58 16.54 -56.89 36.82
N ALA A 59 15.51 -56.96 37.64
CA ALA A 59 14.69 -55.82 38.04
C ALA A 59 15.49 -54.77 38.84
N LEU A 60 16.36 -55.21 39.74
CA LEU A 60 17.30 -54.33 40.45
C LEU A 60 18.19 -53.55 39.46
N ARG A 61 18.85 -54.25 38.53
CA ARG A 61 19.69 -53.61 37.50
C ARG A 61 18.91 -52.64 36.63
N LEU A 62 17.69 -53.00 36.23
CA LEU A 62 16.82 -52.11 35.47
C LEU A 62 16.46 -50.85 36.27
N GLY A 63 16.14 -50.98 37.56
CA GLY A 63 15.91 -49.85 38.46
C GLY A 63 17.11 -48.91 38.53
N ILE A 64 18.31 -49.46 38.71
CA ILE A 64 19.57 -48.69 38.71
C ILE A 64 19.77 -47.94 37.39
N GLN A 65 19.57 -48.62 36.26
CA GLN A 65 19.69 -48.01 34.93
C GLN A 65 18.70 -46.86 34.73
N GLN A 66 17.46 -47.01 35.20
CA GLN A 66 16.42 -46.00 35.06
C GLN A 66 16.71 -44.76 35.93
N VAL A 67 17.23 -44.96 37.14
CA VAL A 67 17.71 -43.84 37.97
C VAL A 67 18.90 -43.15 37.32
N ALA A 68 19.88 -43.91 36.83
CA ALA A 68 21.05 -43.36 36.14
C ALA A 68 20.63 -42.54 34.90
N GLN A 69 19.72 -43.08 34.09
CA GLN A 69 19.17 -42.40 32.92
C GLN A 69 18.42 -41.12 33.29
N ARG A 70 17.63 -41.12 34.36
CA ARG A 70 16.89 -39.93 34.81
C ARG A 70 17.83 -38.87 35.40
N ALA A 71 18.77 -39.26 36.26
CA ALA A 71 19.76 -38.38 36.86
C ALA A 71 20.79 -37.87 35.84
N GLY A 72 21.02 -38.60 34.74
CA GLY A 72 22.07 -38.29 33.77
C GLY A 72 23.47 -38.66 34.22
N VAL A 73 23.58 -39.75 34.98
CA VAL A 73 24.85 -40.31 35.50
C VAL A 73 25.05 -41.73 34.96
N LYS A 74 26.20 -42.35 35.25
CA LYS A 74 26.42 -43.75 34.90
C LYS A 74 25.77 -44.68 35.94
N PRO A 75 25.33 -45.90 35.58
CA PRO A 75 24.81 -46.87 36.55
C PRO A 75 25.73 -47.11 37.76
N ALA A 76 27.05 -47.13 37.52
CA ALA A 76 28.05 -47.29 38.58
C ALA A 76 27.99 -46.18 39.65
N ASP A 77 27.59 -44.96 39.28
CA ASP A 77 27.44 -43.85 40.23
C ASP A 77 26.21 -44.04 41.13
N VAL A 78 25.16 -44.70 40.61
CA VAL A 78 23.97 -45.07 41.38
C VAL A 78 24.29 -46.23 42.31
N GLU A 79 25.00 -47.25 41.82
CA GLU A 79 25.44 -48.41 42.63
C GLU A 79 26.26 -48.00 43.86
N ARG A 80 27.10 -46.96 43.76
CA ARG A 80 27.86 -46.42 44.90
C ARG A 80 27.00 -45.86 46.04
N VAL A 81 25.77 -45.47 45.76
CA VAL A 81 24.82 -44.95 46.77
C VAL A 81 24.02 -46.09 47.41
N LEU A 82 23.93 -47.24 46.74
CA LEU A 82 23.13 -48.37 47.19
C LEU A 82 23.94 -49.31 48.08
N PRO A 83 23.30 -50.01 49.03
CA PRO A 83 23.93 -51.06 49.84
C PRO A 83 24.14 -52.35 49.01
N MET A 84 24.98 -52.27 47.98
CA MET A 84 25.18 -53.33 46.99
C MET A 84 25.68 -54.64 47.60
N ASP A 85 26.52 -54.58 48.63
CA ASP A 85 27.02 -55.76 49.33
C ASP A 85 25.89 -56.50 50.07
N ALA A 86 25.02 -55.77 50.77
CA ALA A 86 23.86 -56.36 51.46
C ALA A 86 22.83 -56.94 50.47
N LEU A 87 22.63 -56.29 49.33
CA LEU A 87 21.80 -56.81 48.24
C LEU A 87 22.38 -58.10 47.64
N ALA A 88 23.71 -58.14 47.41
CA ALA A 88 24.39 -59.32 46.89
C ALA A 88 24.32 -60.50 47.87
N GLU A 89 24.58 -60.25 49.16
CA GLU A 89 24.45 -61.24 50.22
C GLU A 89 23.02 -61.80 50.27
N ARG A 90 22.00 -60.93 50.28
CA ARG A 90 20.61 -61.40 50.30
C ARG A 90 20.24 -62.21 49.06
N MET A 91 20.79 -61.87 47.89
CA MET A 91 20.61 -62.66 46.67
C MET A 91 21.17 -64.07 46.81
N GLU A 92 22.31 -64.25 47.50
CA GLU A 92 22.88 -65.58 47.79
C GLU A 92 22.05 -66.37 48.80
N HIS A 93 21.41 -65.70 49.76
CA HIS A 93 20.42 -66.34 50.64
C HIS A 93 19.21 -66.84 49.85
N LEU A 94 18.63 -66.00 48.99
CA LEU A 94 17.49 -66.37 48.14
C LEU A 94 17.81 -67.52 47.18
N LYS A 95 19.05 -67.59 46.64
CA LYS A 95 19.51 -68.74 45.82
C LYS A 95 19.44 -70.07 46.57
N ARG A 96 19.55 -70.07 47.89
CA ARG A 96 19.48 -71.27 48.72
C ARG A 96 18.06 -71.59 49.18
N SER A 97 17.31 -70.60 49.66
CA SER A 97 15.96 -70.81 50.21
C SER A 97 14.89 -71.03 49.14
N HIS A 98 15.02 -70.39 47.97
CA HIS A 98 14.06 -70.51 46.87
C HIS A 98 13.84 -71.94 46.36
N PRO A 99 14.87 -72.70 45.92
CA PRO A 99 14.66 -74.04 45.39
C PRO A 99 14.06 -74.98 46.44
N ALA A 100 14.50 -74.86 47.71
CA ALA A 100 13.95 -75.65 48.80
C ALA A 100 12.45 -75.41 49.01
N ALA A 101 12.00 -74.14 48.96
CA ALA A 101 10.59 -73.81 49.07
C ALA A 101 9.78 -74.25 47.83
N LEU A 102 10.35 -74.11 46.63
CA LEU A 102 9.70 -74.54 45.38
C LEU A 102 9.53 -76.05 45.31
N ASP A 103 10.55 -76.82 45.68
CA ASP A 103 10.51 -78.29 45.68
C ASP A 103 9.56 -78.81 46.76
N ALA A 104 9.60 -78.22 47.96
CA ALA A 104 8.64 -78.53 49.03
C ALA A 104 7.20 -78.25 48.59
N TRP A 105 6.96 -77.10 47.92
CA TRP A 105 5.65 -76.76 47.37
C TRP A 105 5.19 -77.75 46.31
N ARG A 106 6.06 -78.14 45.37
CA ARG A 106 5.76 -79.13 44.33
C ARG A 106 5.43 -80.51 44.91
N ALA A 107 6.19 -80.95 45.90
CA ALA A 107 5.94 -82.21 46.60
C ALA A 107 4.57 -82.21 47.31
N HIS A 108 4.25 -81.13 48.04
CA HIS A 108 2.96 -80.97 48.70
C HIS A 108 1.79 -80.87 47.70
N ALA A 109 1.99 -80.17 46.58
CA ALA A 109 0.99 -80.06 45.53
C ALA A 109 0.69 -81.37 44.80
N GLY A 110 1.71 -82.21 44.59
CA GLY A 110 1.54 -83.55 44.03
C GLY A 110 0.74 -84.49 44.93
N GLN A 111 0.84 -84.34 46.25
CA GLN A 111 0.14 -85.21 47.22
C GLN A 111 -1.34 -84.87 47.39
N LEU A 112 -1.76 -83.62 47.15
CA LEU A 112 -3.12 -83.15 47.44
C LEU A 112 -4.08 -83.13 46.25
N GLY A 113 -3.67 -83.61 45.07
CA GLY A 113 -4.57 -83.95 43.96
C GLY A 113 -5.59 -82.87 43.55
N GLY A 114 -5.25 -81.58 43.69
CA GLY A 114 -6.14 -80.46 43.35
C GLY A 114 -6.96 -79.84 44.50
N MET A 115 -6.91 -80.39 45.73
CA MET A 115 -7.58 -79.78 46.91
C MET A 115 -6.92 -78.47 47.41
N LEU A 116 -5.79 -78.06 46.83
CA LEU A 116 -5.03 -76.86 47.24
C LEU A 116 -5.71 -75.53 46.91
N LYS A 117 -6.76 -75.52 46.08
CA LYS A 117 -7.52 -74.31 45.77
C LYS A 117 -8.06 -73.63 47.05
N GLY A 118 -8.49 -74.42 48.04
CA GLY A 118 -9.02 -73.91 49.31
C GLY A 118 -7.99 -73.24 50.22
N VAL A 119 -6.71 -73.64 50.17
CA VAL A 119 -5.66 -73.03 51.01
C VAL A 119 -5.27 -71.64 50.50
N ALA A 120 -5.27 -71.46 49.18
CA ALA A 120 -5.01 -70.20 48.51
C ALA A 120 -6.21 -69.23 48.59
N ASP A 121 -7.45 -69.73 48.44
CA ASP A 121 -8.68 -68.92 48.57
C ASP A 121 -8.82 -68.30 49.97
N LEU A 122 -8.31 -68.95 51.02
CA LEU A 122 -8.32 -68.44 52.40
C LEU A 122 -7.32 -67.29 52.64
N THR A 123 -6.48 -66.90 51.67
CA THR A 123 -5.48 -65.82 51.83
C THR A 123 -5.89 -64.47 51.24
N VAL A 124 -7.07 -64.41 50.60
CA VAL A 124 -7.55 -63.21 49.90
C VAL A 124 -8.25 -62.25 50.86
N ASP A 125 -7.48 -61.40 51.56
CA ASP A 125 -8.03 -60.29 52.35
C ASP A 125 -8.30 -59.01 51.51
N GLY A 126 -8.28 -59.11 50.17
CA GLY A 126 -8.50 -57.98 49.25
C GLY A 126 -7.46 -56.85 49.29
N ARG A 127 -6.50 -56.89 50.23
CA ARG A 127 -5.39 -55.93 50.33
C ARG A 127 -4.21 -56.39 49.47
N ALA A 128 -3.46 -55.46 48.89
CA ALA A 128 -2.18 -55.79 48.27
C ALA A 128 -1.23 -56.33 49.36
N VAL A 129 -0.88 -57.62 49.28
CA VAL A 129 0.00 -58.28 50.25
C VAL A 129 1.33 -58.51 49.54
N LEU A 130 2.43 -58.05 50.13
CA LEU A 130 3.77 -58.36 49.65
C LEU A 130 4.00 -59.89 49.67
N PRO A 131 4.82 -60.45 48.76
CA PRO A 131 5.02 -61.90 48.68
C PRO A 131 5.58 -62.48 50.00
N SER A 132 6.42 -61.74 50.73
CA SER A 132 6.86 -62.12 52.08
C SER A 132 5.67 -62.43 53.01
N ALA A 133 4.74 -61.47 53.16
CA ALA A 133 3.57 -61.62 53.99
C ALA A 133 2.61 -62.73 53.50
N ALA A 134 2.54 -62.98 52.19
CA ALA A 134 1.76 -64.08 51.63
C ALA A 134 2.38 -65.44 51.99
N LEU A 135 3.70 -65.59 51.82
CA LEU A 135 4.46 -66.81 52.16
C LEU A 135 4.37 -67.12 53.67
N ALA A 136 4.55 -66.13 54.54
CA ALA A 136 4.41 -66.29 55.99
C ALA A 136 3.01 -66.78 56.41
N ARG A 137 1.95 -66.32 55.72
CA ARG A 137 0.58 -66.81 55.97
C ARG A 137 0.44 -68.26 55.54
N ILE A 138 0.97 -68.63 54.37
CA ILE A 138 0.93 -70.00 53.86
C ILE A 138 1.67 -70.92 54.83
N ALA A 139 2.90 -70.59 55.22
CA ALA A 139 3.69 -71.36 56.18
C ALA A 139 2.94 -71.59 57.51
N ARG A 140 2.28 -70.55 58.04
CA ARG A 140 1.45 -70.68 59.27
C ARG A 140 0.25 -71.60 59.09
N LYS A 141 -0.40 -71.58 57.91
CA LYS A 141 -1.55 -72.45 57.61
C LYS A 141 -1.14 -73.90 57.47
N VAL A 142 -0.01 -74.16 56.83
CA VAL A 142 0.52 -75.52 56.63
C VAL A 142 1.44 -75.97 57.77
N ARG A 143 1.44 -75.30 58.93
CA ARG A 143 2.35 -75.58 60.07
C ARG A 143 2.41 -77.04 60.54
N ARG A 144 1.36 -77.84 60.25
CA ARG A 144 1.31 -79.27 60.56
C ARG A 144 2.19 -80.10 59.62
N ASP A 145 2.34 -79.65 58.38
CA ASP A 145 3.30 -80.19 57.41
C ASP A 145 4.63 -79.44 57.54
N LYS A 146 5.51 -79.95 58.41
CA LYS A 146 6.82 -79.34 58.65
C LYS A 146 7.73 -79.36 57.42
N ALA A 147 7.55 -80.33 56.51
CA ALA A 147 8.35 -80.45 55.31
C ALA A 147 8.06 -79.31 54.32
N LEU A 148 6.82 -78.79 54.32
CA LEU A 148 6.46 -77.58 53.57
C LEU A 148 6.66 -76.29 54.37
N ALA A 149 6.19 -76.25 55.61
CA ALA A 149 6.13 -75.01 56.39
C ALA A 149 7.51 -74.40 56.66
N GLY A 150 8.53 -75.23 56.92
CA GLY A 150 9.90 -74.76 57.18
C GLY A 150 10.51 -74.01 55.99
N PRO A 151 10.65 -74.66 54.81
CA PRO A 151 11.20 -74.02 53.62
C PRO A 151 10.42 -72.77 53.16
N VAL A 152 9.08 -72.81 53.22
CA VAL A 152 8.25 -71.65 52.85
C VAL A 152 8.43 -70.49 53.83
N GLN A 153 8.57 -70.76 55.13
CA GLN A 153 8.87 -69.72 56.12
C GLN A 153 10.27 -69.13 55.90
N ALA A 154 11.29 -69.96 55.64
CA ALA A 154 12.63 -69.47 55.36
C ALA A 154 12.67 -68.54 54.12
N LEU A 155 11.99 -68.92 53.04
CA LEU A 155 11.86 -68.06 51.86
C LEU A 155 11.07 -66.77 52.17
N SER A 156 10.03 -66.87 53.01
CA SER A 156 9.28 -65.69 53.47
C SER A 156 10.18 -64.68 54.19
N ASP A 157 11.03 -65.14 55.09
CA ASP A 157 11.92 -64.29 55.88
C ASP A 157 13.00 -63.64 54.98
N ASP A 158 13.54 -64.39 54.02
CA ASP A 158 14.47 -63.85 53.03
C ASP A 158 13.83 -62.81 52.10
N MET A 159 12.58 -63.03 51.68
CA MET A 159 11.83 -62.07 50.87
C MET A 159 11.48 -60.80 51.65
N LEU A 160 11.16 -60.91 52.95
CA LEU A 160 10.94 -59.74 53.80
C LEU A 160 12.21 -58.88 53.87
N ALA A 161 13.35 -59.51 54.15
CA ALA A 161 14.64 -58.81 54.19
C ALA A 161 15.03 -58.20 52.83
N TRP A 162 14.66 -58.85 51.72
CA TRP A 162 14.84 -58.28 50.39
C TRP A 162 13.98 -57.03 50.16
N GLU A 163 12.69 -57.08 50.53
CA GLU A 163 11.77 -55.93 50.45
C GLU A 163 12.26 -54.74 51.29
N GLU A 164 12.74 -54.99 52.51
CA GLU A 164 13.34 -53.99 53.38
C GLU A 164 14.60 -53.36 52.77
N LEU A 165 15.45 -54.16 52.12
CA LEU A 165 16.62 -53.65 51.41
C LEU A 165 16.24 -52.79 50.21
N LEU A 166 15.19 -53.14 49.46
CA LEU A 166 14.70 -52.30 48.36
C LEU A 166 14.16 -50.95 48.87
N GLU A 167 13.52 -50.92 50.03
CA GLU A 167 13.09 -49.67 50.67
C GLU A 167 14.29 -48.86 51.20
N ALA A 168 15.30 -49.51 51.77
CA ALA A 168 16.54 -48.85 52.16
C ALA A 168 17.26 -48.24 50.93
N CYS A 169 17.24 -48.94 49.79
CA CYS A 169 17.74 -48.42 48.52
C CYS A 169 16.95 -47.19 48.06
N ASN A 170 15.63 -47.22 48.16
CA ASN A 170 14.78 -46.07 47.86
C ASN A 170 15.19 -44.85 48.71
N GLN A 171 15.30 -45.03 50.02
CA GLN A 171 15.70 -43.97 50.95
C GLN A 171 17.12 -43.45 50.68
N ALA A 172 18.07 -44.33 50.36
CA ALA A 172 19.43 -43.95 50.01
C ALA A 172 19.48 -43.09 48.73
N LEU A 173 18.69 -43.45 47.71
CA LEU A 173 18.57 -42.67 46.48
C LEU A 173 17.89 -41.32 46.69
N GLU A 174 16.91 -41.24 47.59
CA GLU A 174 16.27 -39.98 47.98
C GLU A 174 17.23 -39.08 48.78
N ALA A 175 18.05 -39.66 49.65
CA ALA A 175 19.02 -38.95 50.48
C ALA A 175 20.27 -38.50 49.71
N GLY A 176 20.69 -39.24 48.67
CA GLY A 176 21.92 -39.00 47.91
C GLY A 176 22.01 -37.56 47.37
N ALA A 177 22.96 -36.77 47.89
CA ALA A 177 23.15 -35.37 47.48
C ALA A 177 23.73 -35.27 46.06
N ASP A 178 24.67 -36.14 45.71
CA ASP A 178 25.39 -36.11 44.43
C ASP A 178 24.47 -36.41 43.24
N LEU A 179 23.60 -37.42 43.38
CA LEU A 179 22.60 -37.75 42.36
C LEU A 179 21.58 -36.62 42.17
N ARG A 180 21.18 -35.96 43.26
CA ARG A 180 20.29 -34.79 43.21
C ARG A 180 20.96 -33.62 42.50
N GLN A 181 22.25 -33.37 42.76
CA GLN A 181 23.00 -32.32 42.08
C GLN A 181 23.14 -32.60 40.59
N ALA A 182 23.51 -33.83 40.20
CA ALA A 182 23.62 -34.23 38.80
C ALA A 182 22.29 -34.06 38.06
N TYR A 183 21.18 -34.50 38.67
CA TYR A 183 19.84 -34.31 38.12
C TYR A 183 19.50 -32.82 37.92
N ARG A 184 19.77 -31.97 38.92
CA ARG A 184 19.52 -30.52 38.82
C ARG A 184 20.33 -29.87 37.70
N ILE A 185 21.61 -30.22 37.56
CA ILE A 185 22.48 -29.69 36.50
C ILE A 185 21.91 -30.08 35.12
N ARG A 186 21.48 -31.34 34.96
CA ARG A 186 20.88 -31.79 33.70
C ARG A 186 19.58 -31.05 33.39
N VAL A 187 18.68 -30.92 34.35
CA VAL A 187 17.40 -30.22 34.16
C VAL A 187 17.64 -28.76 33.83
N ALA A 188 18.55 -28.09 34.54
CA ALA A 188 18.91 -26.70 34.27
C ALA A 188 19.51 -26.54 32.86
N ARG A 189 20.41 -27.45 32.45
CA ARG A 189 20.96 -27.45 31.09
C ARG A 189 19.89 -27.61 30.03
N ASN A 190 18.98 -28.58 30.21
CA ASN A 190 17.88 -28.80 29.26
C ASN A 190 16.90 -27.61 29.22
N ALA A 191 16.62 -26.99 30.36
CA ALA A 191 15.79 -25.79 30.43
C ALA A 191 16.45 -24.60 29.73
N LEU A 192 17.77 -24.42 29.88
CA LEU A 192 18.53 -23.39 29.16
C LEU A 192 18.51 -23.62 27.64
N PHE A 193 18.67 -24.87 27.19
CA PHE A 193 18.54 -25.19 25.77
C PHE A 193 17.13 -24.92 25.23
N ALA A 194 16.09 -25.32 25.97
CA ALA A 194 14.70 -25.07 25.58
C ALA A 194 14.40 -23.56 25.53
N LEU A 195 14.89 -22.79 26.51
CA LEU A 195 14.76 -21.33 26.53
C LEU A 195 15.51 -20.68 25.36
N GLY A 196 16.74 -21.12 25.07
CA GLY A 196 17.51 -20.64 23.93
C GLY A 196 16.81 -20.91 22.59
N LEU A 197 16.25 -22.11 22.43
CA LEU A 197 15.45 -22.46 21.25
C LEU A 197 14.20 -21.58 21.12
N LEU A 198 13.49 -21.35 22.24
CA LEU A 198 12.31 -20.49 22.26
C LEU A 198 12.65 -19.04 21.85
N VAL A 199 13.73 -18.48 22.39
CA VAL A 199 14.18 -17.12 22.04
C VAL A 199 14.56 -17.05 20.55
N ALA A 200 15.26 -18.05 20.02
CA ALA A 200 15.60 -18.12 18.61
C ALA A 200 14.35 -18.18 17.72
N LEU A 201 13.35 -19.00 18.08
CA LEU A 201 12.09 -19.08 17.35
C LEU A 201 11.30 -17.76 17.39
N LEU A 202 11.27 -17.09 18.55
CA LEU A 202 10.64 -15.77 18.67
C LEU A 202 11.32 -14.72 17.79
N ALA A 203 12.65 -14.68 17.77
CA ALA A 203 13.40 -13.76 16.91
C ALA A 203 13.09 -13.98 15.41
N VAL A 204 13.08 -15.24 14.96
CA VAL A 204 12.71 -15.59 13.59
C VAL A 204 11.26 -15.20 13.29
N ALA A 205 10.33 -15.48 14.18
CA ALA A 205 8.93 -15.13 14.01
C ALA A 205 8.75 -13.59 13.89
N THR A 206 9.43 -12.81 14.73
CA THR A 206 9.38 -11.35 14.64
C THR A 206 9.89 -10.83 13.29
N GLU A 207 11.03 -11.31 12.80
CA GLU A 207 11.55 -10.91 11.49
C GLU A 207 10.59 -11.25 10.35
N VAL A 208 10.01 -12.46 10.35
CA VAL A 208 9.02 -12.88 9.35
C VAL A 208 7.80 -11.97 9.37
N THR A 209 7.30 -11.59 10.56
CA THR A 209 6.15 -10.67 10.67
C THR A 209 6.47 -9.27 10.13
N PHE A 210 7.65 -8.72 10.39
CA PHE A 210 8.07 -7.42 9.87
C PHE A 210 8.22 -7.42 8.35
N VAL A 211 8.81 -8.48 7.79
CA VAL A 211 8.94 -8.65 6.33
C VAL A 211 7.56 -8.74 5.67
N TRP A 212 6.64 -9.52 6.25
CA TRP A 212 5.30 -9.68 5.70
C TRP A 212 4.48 -8.39 5.79
N ALA A 213 4.55 -7.67 6.90
CA ALA A 213 3.88 -6.38 7.08
C ALA A 213 4.40 -5.31 6.10
N GLY A 214 5.72 -5.24 5.89
CA GLY A 214 6.33 -4.33 4.92
C GLY A 214 5.89 -4.63 3.48
N ARG A 215 5.87 -5.92 3.09
CA ARG A 215 5.39 -6.34 1.77
C ARG A 215 3.92 -6.01 1.54
N ARG A 216 3.06 -6.19 2.54
CA ARG A 216 1.64 -5.80 2.45
C ARG A 216 1.45 -4.30 2.25
N ARG A 217 2.26 -3.45 2.91
CA ARG A 217 2.22 -1.99 2.67
C ARG A 217 2.63 -1.64 1.25
N ILE A 218 3.65 -2.30 0.71
CA ILE A 218 4.03 -2.15 -0.70
C ILE A 218 2.91 -2.59 -1.62
N ASP A 219 2.31 -3.76 -1.40
CA ASP A 219 1.19 -4.27 -2.19
C ASP A 219 0.00 -3.31 -2.18
N ALA A 220 -0.31 -2.70 -1.02
CA ALA A 220 -1.38 -1.71 -0.92
C ALA A 220 -1.12 -0.47 -1.79
N VAL A 221 0.10 0.06 -1.79
CA VAL A 221 0.49 1.20 -2.64
C VAL A 221 0.50 0.80 -4.11
N LEU A 222 0.96 -0.40 -4.44
CA LEU A 222 0.95 -0.91 -5.82
C LEU A 222 -0.47 -1.25 -6.31
N ALA A 223 -1.40 -1.57 -5.42
CA ALA A 223 -2.81 -1.73 -5.77
C ALA A 223 -3.52 -0.37 -5.99
N GLY A 224 -2.93 0.73 -5.50
CA GLY A 224 -3.39 2.10 -5.73
C GLY A 224 -3.40 2.47 -7.21
N LYS A 225 -4.34 3.35 -7.58
CA LYS A 225 -4.48 3.87 -8.95
C LYS A 225 -3.49 4.99 -9.27
N ASP A 226 -3.06 5.73 -8.25
CA ASP A 226 -2.11 6.82 -8.42
C ASP A 226 -0.69 6.26 -8.57
N VAL A 227 -0.09 6.57 -9.71
CA VAL A 227 1.25 6.12 -10.09
C VAL A 227 2.33 6.82 -9.25
N CYS A 228 2.04 7.98 -8.67
CA CYS A 228 2.97 8.77 -7.86
C CYS A 228 3.02 8.38 -6.38
N GLU A 229 2.06 7.62 -5.86
CA GLU A 229 2.04 7.17 -4.45
C GLU A 229 3.26 6.32 -4.06
N VAL A 230 3.90 5.67 -5.04
CA VAL A 230 5.12 4.84 -4.85
C VAL A 230 6.33 5.61 -4.28
N GLU A 231 6.30 6.95 -4.31
CA GLU A 231 7.32 7.77 -3.68
C GLU A 231 7.18 7.82 -2.15
N GLY A 232 5.96 7.68 -1.64
CA GLY A 232 5.66 7.63 -0.20
C GLY A 232 6.07 6.34 0.50
N ILE A 233 6.46 5.30 -0.23
CA ILE A 233 6.91 4.02 0.35
C ILE A 233 8.18 4.26 1.18
N ALA A 234 8.13 3.95 2.47
CA ALA A 234 9.24 4.10 3.40
C ALA A 234 10.48 3.30 2.96
N PRO A 235 11.71 3.83 3.13
CA PRO A 235 12.94 3.13 2.75
C PRO A 235 13.09 1.74 3.40
N ALA A 236 12.68 1.60 4.66
CA ALA A 236 12.74 0.34 5.41
C ALA A 236 11.87 -0.76 4.79
N ASP A 237 10.74 -0.40 4.18
CA ASP A 237 9.87 -1.37 3.51
C ASP A 237 10.45 -1.79 2.16
N ARG A 238 11.12 -0.87 1.43
CA ARG A 238 11.76 -1.17 0.14
C ARG A 238 12.83 -2.26 0.27
N VAL A 239 13.62 -2.27 1.33
CA VAL A 239 14.66 -3.31 1.56
C VAL A 239 14.04 -4.70 1.70
N ARG A 240 12.77 -4.80 2.10
CA ARG A 240 12.04 -6.06 2.36
C ARG A 240 11.12 -6.48 1.20
N GLY A 241 11.00 -5.64 0.19
CA GLY A 241 10.16 -5.88 -0.99
C GLY A 241 10.64 -7.09 -1.81
N LYS A 242 9.70 -7.75 -2.47
CA LYS A 242 10.03 -8.78 -3.47
C LYS A 242 10.67 -8.11 -4.70
N PRO A 243 11.54 -8.81 -5.46
CA PRO A 243 12.14 -8.27 -6.69
C PRO A 243 11.10 -7.71 -7.67
N GLU A 244 9.97 -8.41 -7.84
CA GLU A 244 8.84 -7.99 -8.67
C GLU A 244 8.22 -6.67 -8.20
N GLN A 245 7.99 -6.54 -6.88
CA GLN A 245 7.47 -5.31 -6.29
C GLN A 245 8.43 -4.13 -6.51
N LEU A 246 9.74 -4.38 -6.38
CA LEU A 246 10.76 -3.35 -6.57
C LEU A 246 10.87 -2.91 -8.03
N ALA A 247 10.74 -3.84 -8.98
CA ALA A 247 10.69 -3.52 -10.41
C ALA A 247 9.45 -2.67 -10.74
N GLU A 248 8.27 -3.03 -10.22
CA GLU A 248 7.04 -2.28 -10.41
C GLU A 248 7.12 -0.87 -9.78
N ILE A 249 7.69 -0.75 -8.58
CA ILE A 249 7.96 0.57 -7.95
C ILE A 249 8.84 1.44 -8.85
N ALA A 250 9.90 0.87 -9.43
CA ALA A 250 10.79 1.60 -10.32
C ALA A 250 10.08 2.04 -11.61
N ALA A 251 9.26 1.16 -12.21
CA ALA A 251 8.46 1.48 -13.39
C ALA A 251 7.47 2.62 -13.10
N ARG A 252 6.72 2.54 -11.99
CA ARG A 252 5.79 3.60 -11.58
C ARG A 252 6.48 4.92 -11.28
N ARG A 253 7.67 4.92 -10.68
CA ARG A 253 8.44 6.17 -10.50
C ARG A 253 8.81 6.82 -11.83
N ALA A 254 9.24 6.05 -12.81
CA ALA A 254 9.53 6.58 -14.14
C ALA A 254 8.27 7.18 -14.78
N SER A 255 7.13 6.49 -14.68
CA SER A 255 5.85 7.01 -15.16
C SER A 255 5.40 8.29 -14.44
N CYS A 256 5.51 8.36 -13.11
CA CYS A 256 5.20 9.57 -12.34
C CYS A 256 6.10 10.75 -12.75
N ALA A 257 7.41 10.52 -12.94
CA ALA A 257 8.33 11.55 -13.43
C ALA A 257 7.93 12.07 -14.82
N SER A 258 7.52 11.17 -15.73
CA SER A 258 7.04 11.57 -17.06
C SER A 258 5.75 12.39 -17.00
N GLN A 259 4.81 12.06 -16.11
CA GLN A 259 3.57 12.82 -15.91
C GLN A 259 3.87 14.23 -15.38
N ARG A 260 4.78 14.38 -14.42
CA ARG A 260 5.19 15.71 -13.94
C ARG A 260 5.86 16.54 -15.01
N ALA A 261 6.73 15.92 -15.82
CA ALA A 261 7.38 16.61 -16.92
C ALA A 261 6.35 17.11 -17.95
N TRP A 262 5.32 16.31 -18.25
CA TRP A 262 4.23 16.70 -19.13
C TRP A 262 3.39 17.85 -18.57
N VAL A 263 2.99 17.79 -17.30
CA VAL A 263 2.26 18.88 -16.64
C VAL A 263 3.08 20.17 -16.61
N ALA A 264 4.37 20.08 -16.29
CA ALA A 264 5.27 21.22 -16.32
C ALA A 264 5.38 21.81 -17.73
N PHE A 265 5.50 20.98 -18.76
CA PHE A 265 5.52 21.41 -20.15
C PHE A 265 4.23 22.16 -20.54
N LEU A 266 3.06 21.61 -20.24
CA LEU A 266 1.78 22.26 -20.53
C LEU A 266 1.65 23.62 -19.83
N SER A 267 2.05 23.71 -18.56
CA SER A 267 2.00 24.97 -17.81
C SER A 267 2.96 26.04 -18.37
N ALA A 268 4.12 25.62 -18.88
CA ALA A 268 5.08 26.53 -19.51
C ALA A 268 4.56 27.05 -20.86
N GLU A 269 3.88 26.20 -21.63
CA GLU A 269 3.30 26.60 -22.91
C GLU A 269 2.11 27.54 -22.73
N GLU A 270 1.24 27.29 -21.74
CA GLU A 270 0.16 28.20 -21.36
C GLU A 270 0.70 29.58 -20.94
N ALA A 271 1.77 29.61 -20.15
CA ALA A 271 2.43 30.87 -19.77
C ALA A 271 2.96 31.65 -20.98
N ARG A 272 3.52 30.97 -21.99
CA ARG A 272 3.98 31.61 -23.23
C ARG A 272 2.85 32.20 -24.05
N LEU A 273 1.74 31.48 -24.18
CA LEU A 273 0.55 31.98 -24.88
C LEU A 273 -0.06 33.20 -24.17
N VAL A 274 -0.08 33.20 -22.84
CA VAL A 274 -0.56 34.34 -22.05
C VAL A 274 0.35 35.57 -22.23
N GLU A 275 1.67 35.40 -22.21
CA GLU A 275 2.59 36.53 -22.41
C GLU A 275 2.51 37.10 -23.84
N THR A 276 2.45 36.26 -24.87
CA THR A 276 2.28 36.74 -26.26
C THR A 276 0.94 37.46 -26.48
N ALA A 277 -0.14 37.01 -25.83
CA ALA A 277 -1.42 37.71 -25.84
C ALA A 277 -1.35 39.09 -25.15
N LYS A 278 -0.59 39.22 -24.05
CA LYS A 278 -0.39 40.51 -23.39
C LYS A 278 0.44 41.47 -24.25
N GLU A 279 1.48 40.98 -24.90
CA GLU A 279 2.33 41.81 -25.77
C GLU A 279 1.55 42.34 -26.98
N THR A 280 0.76 41.48 -27.63
CA THR A 280 -0.10 41.89 -28.74
C THR A 280 -1.19 42.88 -28.31
N ALA A 281 -1.79 42.69 -27.12
CA ALA A 281 -2.74 43.64 -26.57
C ALA A 281 -2.12 45.02 -26.29
N ARG A 282 -0.91 45.06 -25.71
CA ARG A 282 -0.17 46.32 -25.46
C ARG A 282 0.18 47.03 -26.78
N ALA A 283 0.67 46.29 -27.78
CA ALA A 283 0.99 46.85 -29.08
C ALA A 283 -0.25 47.45 -29.78
N GLN A 284 -1.41 46.80 -29.65
CA GLN A 284 -2.67 47.29 -30.19
C GLN A 284 -3.16 48.55 -29.45
N GLU A 285 -3.05 48.58 -28.11
CA GLU A 285 -3.43 49.74 -27.31
C GLU A 285 -2.53 50.95 -27.62
N ASP A 286 -1.22 50.74 -27.77
CA ASP A 286 -0.28 51.79 -28.19
C ASP A 286 -0.61 52.33 -29.58
N LEU A 287 -0.98 51.45 -30.52
CA LEU A 287 -1.40 51.84 -31.87
C LEU A 287 -2.71 52.64 -31.81
N ASP A 288 -3.70 52.19 -31.05
CA ASP A 288 -4.98 52.87 -30.86
C ASP A 288 -4.76 54.28 -30.29
N GLN A 289 -3.93 54.44 -29.25
CA GLN A 289 -3.61 55.75 -28.66
C GLN A 289 -2.92 56.69 -29.65
N ARG A 290 -1.93 56.19 -30.40
CA ARG A 290 -1.25 56.98 -31.44
C ARG A 290 -2.22 57.41 -32.52
N CYS A 291 -3.12 56.52 -32.92
CA CYS A 291 -4.16 56.78 -33.90
C CYS A 291 -5.22 57.77 -33.41
N GLU A 292 -5.63 57.71 -32.14
CA GLU A 292 -6.51 58.71 -31.53
C GLU A 292 -5.86 60.10 -31.52
N ALA A 293 -4.58 60.17 -31.14
CA ALA A 293 -3.83 61.42 -31.10
C ALA A 293 -3.64 62.01 -32.51
N LEU A 294 -3.31 61.17 -33.50
CA LEU A 294 -3.23 61.54 -34.92
C LEU A 294 -4.57 62.09 -35.40
N THR A 295 -5.67 61.42 -35.05
CA THR A 295 -7.02 61.81 -35.43
C THR A 295 -7.42 63.16 -34.86
N ALA A 296 -7.20 63.38 -33.56
CA ALA A 296 -7.50 64.65 -32.91
C ALA A 296 -6.68 65.80 -33.52
N ARG A 297 -5.39 65.57 -33.80
CA ARG A 297 -4.53 66.56 -34.49
C ARG A 297 -5.02 66.83 -35.91
N ALA A 298 -5.40 65.77 -36.65
CA ALA A 298 -5.89 65.88 -38.01
C ALA A 298 -7.16 66.72 -38.11
N ALA A 299 -8.13 66.48 -37.21
CA ALA A 299 -9.35 67.27 -37.10
C ALA A 299 -9.07 68.74 -36.77
N ALA A 300 -8.05 69.02 -35.96
CA ALA A 300 -7.58 70.37 -35.64
C ALA A 300 -6.72 71.02 -36.73
N GLY A 301 -6.48 70.35 -37.87
CA GLY A 301 -5.60 70.80 -38.95
C GLY A 301 -4.09 70.75 -38.62
N LYS A 302 -3.72 70.23 -37.44
CA LYS A 302 -2.35 70.10 -36.97
C LYS A 302 -1.77 68.73 -37.35
N GLY A 303 -0.46 68.58 -37.20
CA GLY A 303 0.17 67.27 -37.26
C GLY A 303 1.69 67.32 -37.27
N THR A 304 2.29 66.22 -36.85
CA THR A 304 3.71 66.06 -36.54
C THR A 304 4.42 65.19 -37.60
N ALA A 305 5.75 65.08 -37.50
CA ALA A 305 6.51 64.13 -38.31
C ALA A 305 6.07 62.68 -38.04
N ASP A 306 5.77 62.35 -36.78
CA ASP A 306 5.28 61.02 -36.39
C ASP A 306 3.94 60.68 -37.02
N ASP A 307 3.04 61.65 -37.19
CA ASP A 307 1.75 61.44 -37.86
C ASP A 307 1.93 61.03 -39.33
N ILE A 308 2.93 61.61 -40.00
CA ILE A 308 3.26 61.28 -41.39
C ILE A 308 3.80 59.86 -41.49
N THR A 309 4.66 59.47 -40.55
CA THR A 309 5.20 58.12 -40.45
C THR A 309 4.08 57.11 -40.17
N LEU A 310 3.20 57.39 -39.20
CA LEU A 310 2.08 56.53 -38.84
C LEU A 310 1.07 56.36 -39.98
N ALA A 311 0.85 57.41 -40.79
CA ALA A 311 -0.03 57.34 -41.96
C ALA A 311 0.56 56.53 -43.13
N GLY A 312 1.88 56.33 -43.17
CA GLY A 312 2.57 55.57 -44.22
C GLY A 312 2.23 56.05 -45.63
N GLU A 313 1.71 55.15 -46.46
CA GLU A 313 1.29 55.46 -47.84
C GLU A 313 0.15 56.48 -47.91
N ARG A 314 -0.63 56.61 -46.82
CA ARG A 314 -1.79 57.52 -46.73
C ARG A 314 -1.40 58.93 -46.27
N LYS A 315 -0.11 59.23 -46.11
CA LYS A 315 0.38 60.56 -45.70
C LYS A 315 -0.17 61.71 -46.54
N ALA A 316 -0.32 61.49 -47.86
CA ALA A 316 -0.84 62.51 -48.76
C ALA A 316 -2.34 62.77 -48.53
N LEU A 317 -3.11 61.72 -48.22
CA LEU A 317 -4.52 61.84 -47.84
C LEU A 317 -4.66 62.54 -46.50
N LEU A 318 -3.89 62.15 -45.48
CA LEU A 318 -3.88 62.79 -44.18
C LEU A 318 -3.57 64.30 -44.28
N GLY A 319 -2.60 64.68 -45.11
CA GLY A 319 -2.30 66.09 -45.40
C GLY A 319 -3.50 66.83 -45.98
N ARG A 320 -4.23 66.22 -46.92
CA ARG A 320 -5.45 66.82 -47.50
C ARG A 320 -6.60 66.91 -46.50
N ILE A 321 -6.78 65.92 -45.62
CA ILE A 321 -7.78 65.96 -44.53
C ILE A 321 -7.47 67.15 -43.61
N ARG A 322 -6.23 67.24 -43.12
CA ARG A 322 -5.77 68.32 -42.23
C ARG A 322 -5.99 69.71 -42.80
N MET A 323 -5.61 69.89 -44.06
CA MET A 323 -5.74 71.18 -44.74
C MET A 323 -7.17 71.47 -45.19
N LYS A 324 -8.11 70.53 -45.01
CA LYS A 324 -9.47 70.59 -45.54
C LYS A 324 -9.45 70.87 -47.05
N MET A 325 -8.60 70.14 -47.77
CA MET A 325 -8.41 70.24 -49.21
C MET A 325 -8.50 68.86 -49.87
N LEU A 326 -9.58 68.12 -49.60
CA LEU A 326 -9.80 66.84 -50.29
C LEU A 326 -9.97 67.07 -51.80
N ALA A 327 -9.40 66.17 -52.58
CA ALA A 327 -9.50 66.15 -54.03
C ALA A 327 -10.60 65.17 -54.46
N ALA A 328 -11.08 65.30 -55.70
CA ALA A 328 -12.12 64.42 -56.24
C ALA A 328 -11.78 62.92 -56.14
N LYS A 329 -10.50 62.56 -56.27
CA LYS A 329 -10.04 61.16 -56.14
C LYS A 329 -10.20 60.58 -54.74
N ASP A 330 -10.26 61.42 -53.70
CA ASP A 330 -10.40 60.96 -52.31
C ASP A 330 -11.85 60.53 -52.00
N LEU A 331 -12.80 61.10 -52.74
CA LEU A 331 -14.23 60.83 -52.71
C LEU A 331 -14.67 60.04 -53.96
N GLY A 332 -13.73 59.33 -54.58
CA GLY A 332 -13.92 58.62 -55.84
C GLY A 332 -14.80 57.37 -55.73
N PRO A 333 -14.82 56.52 -56.78
CA PRO A 333 -15.67 55.33 -56.82
C PRO A 333 -15.30 54.28 -55.78
N LYS A 334 -14.09 54.34 -55.22
CA LYS A 334 -13.68 53.62 -54.01
C LYS A 334 -13.24 54.67 -52.99
N LEU A 335 -13.82 54.64 -51.79
CA LEU A 335 -13.45 55.57 -50.73
C LEU A 335 -11.98 55.34 -50.36
N ALA A 336 -11.21 56.42 -50.23
CA ALA A 336 -9.81 56.30 -49.86
C ALA A 336 -9.68 55.67 -48.47
N GLU A 337 -8.80 54.67 -48.34
CA GLU A 337 -8.58 54.02 -47.05
C GLU A 337 -7.95 55.02 -46.08
N LEU A 338 -8.62 55.24 -44.95
CA LEU A 338 -8.21 56.24 -43.97
C LEU A 338 -6.97 55.75 -43.19
N PRO A 339 -6.06 56.64 -42.78
CA PRO A 339 -5.07 56.27 -41.78
C PRO A 339 -5.79 55.76 -40.53
N CYS A 340 -5.23 54.76 -39.85
CA CYS A 340 -5.83 54.18 -38.64
C CYS A 340 -7.17 53.45 -38.87
N ALA A 341 -7.41 52.91 -40.06
CA ALA A 341 -8.49 51.94 -40.29
C ALA A 341 -8.31 50.71 -39.38
N ALA A 342 -9.41 50.13 -38.90
CA ALA A 342 -9.49 49.04 -37.94
C ALA A 342 -8.93 49.35 -36.53
N THR A 343 -8.75 50.63 -36.18
CA THR A 343 -8.41 51.06 -34.82
C THR A 343 -9.62 51.69 -34.13
N ARG A 344 -9.58 51.86 -32.81
CA ARG A 344 -10.63 52.58 -32.06
C ARG A 344 -10.82 54.02 -32.52
N ALA A 345 -9.81 54.62 -33.15
CA ALA A 345 -9.85 55.99 -33.64
C ALA A 345 -10.55 56.15 -34.99
N GLU A 346 -10.83 55.06 -35.71
CA GLU A 346 -11.38 55.10 -37.08
C GLU A 346 -12.65 55.97 -37.19
N PRO A 347 -13.66 55.86 -36.30
CA PRO A 347 -14.88 56.67 -36.42
C PRO A 347 -14.60 58.17 -36.33
N LYS A 348 -13.67 58.58 -35.47
CA LYS A 348 -13.25 59.99 -35.32
C LYS A 348 -12.45 60.46 -36.54
N MET A 349 -11.60 59.60 -37.12
CA MET A 349 -10.84 59.93 -38.33
C MET A 349 -11.77 60.09 -39.52
N ARG A 350 -12.78 59.24 -39.59
CA ARG A 350 -13.85 59.30 -40.57
C ARG A 350 -14.67 60.58 -40.43
N GLU A 351 -14.95 61.02 -39.20
CA GLU A 351 -15.58 62.32 -38.96
C GLU A 351 -14.69 63.49 -39.41
N ALA A 352 -13.39 63.45 -39.12
CA ALA A 352 -12.44 64.47 -39.59
C ALA A 352 -12.36 64.50 -41.13
N PHE A 353 -12.38 63.33 -41.78
CA PHE A 353 -12.46 63.22 -43.24
C PHE A 353 -13.75 63.82 -43.79
N LEU A 354 -14.90 63.58 -43.15
CA LEU A 354 -16.18 64.18 -43.53
C LEU A 354 -16.18 65.70 -43.41
N ALA A 355 -15.68 66.21 -42.29
CA ALA A 355 -15.55 67.66 -42.07
C ALA A 355 -14.63 68.29 -43.13
N ALA A 356 -13.55 67.60 -43.50
CA ALA A 356 -12.68 68.02 -44.59
C ALA A 356 -13.39 67.98 -45.95
N ALA A 357 -14.18 66.94 -46.23
CA ALA A 357 -14.95 66.81 -47.48
C ALA A 357 -15.96 67.95 -47.66
N VAL A 358 -16.74 68.26 -46.62
CA VAL A 358 -17.70 69.36 -46.64
C VAL A 358 -16.99 70.71 -46.83
N ALA A 359 -15.93 70.96 -46.05
CA ALA A 359 -15.19 72.21 -46.14
C ALA A 359 -14.48 72.41 -47.49
N SER A 360 -14.09 71.33 -48.16
CA SER A 360 -13.37 71.36 -49.43
C SER A 360 -14.26 71.15 -50.65
N ILE A 361 -15.59 71.35 -50.53
CA ILE A 361 -16.55 71.01 -51.58
C ILE A 361 -16.17 71.56 -52.96
N TRP A 362 -15.69 72.80 -53.01
CA TRP A 362 -15.28 73.46 -54.25
C TRP A 362 -14.09 72.79 -54.96
N ASN A 363 -13.27 72.03 -54.24
CA ASN A 363 -12.10 71.35 -54.79
C ASN A 363 -12.45 70.06 -55.54
N TRP A 364 -13.60 69.45 -55.23
CA TRP A 364 -13.99 68.16 -55.80
C TRP A 364 -15.32 68.18 -56.56
N ILE A 365 -16.21 69.14 -56.32
CA ILE A 365 -17.55 69.22 -56.93
C ILE A 365 -17.55 69.14 -58.46
N GLY A 366 -16.54 69.71 -59.13
CA GLY A 366 -16.47 69.73 -60.60
C GLY A 366 -16.06 68.38 -61.23
N ALA A 367 -15.36 67.54 -60.46
CA ALA A 367 -14.72 66.32 -60.96
C ALA A 367 -15.08 65.05 -60.18
N ILE A 368 -16.00 65.11 -59.22
CA ILE A 368 -16.37 63.96 -58.38
C ILE A 368 -16.99 62.80 -59.16
N GLU A 369 -16.77 61.61 -58.63
CA GLU A 369 -17.40 60.35 -59.00
C GLU A 369 -17.67 59.57 -57.71
N PRO A 370 -18.78 59.85 -57.01
CA PRO A 370 -18.95 59.44 -55.62
C PRO A 370 -19.26 57.95 -55.52
N SER A 371 -18.55 57.20 -54.66
CA SER A 371 -18.94 55.83 -54.30
C SER A 371 -20.24 55.78 -53.50
N ASP A 372 -20.89 54.62 -53.43
CA ASP A 372 -22.06 54.41 -52.56
C ASP A 372 -21.73 54.68 -51.09
N GLU A 373 -20.53 54.28 -50.66
CA GLU A 373 -19.99 54.64 -49.35
C GLU A 373 -19.88 56.16 -49.20
N THR A 374 -19.31 56.88 -50.17
CA THR A 374 -19.19 58.35 -50.15
C THR A 374 -20.56 59.02 -50.03
N MET A 375 -21.57 58.52 -50.76
CA MET A 375 -22.94 59.03 -50.68
C MET A 375 -23.55 58.78 -49.29
N ALA A 376 -23.41 57.57 -48.74
CA ALA A 376 -23.85 57.25 -47.39
C ALA A 376 -23.12 58.10 -46.33
N PHE A 377 -21.85 58.41 -46.57
CA PHE A 377 -20.99 59.21 -45.70
C PHE A 377 -21.35 60.69 -45.68
N LEU A 378 -21.66 61.28 -46.83
CA LEU A 378 -22.01 62.70 -46.92
C LEU A 378 -23.46 62.99 -46.56
N ARG A 379 -24.37 62.01 -46.68
CA ARG A 379 -25.81 62.18 -46.37
C ARG A 379 -26.10 62.83 -45.02
N PRO A 380 -25.51 62.39 -43.88
CA PRO A 380 -25.83 62.97 -42.57
C PRO A 380 -25.30 64.40 -42.41
N ARG A 381 -24.43 64.86 -43.31
CA ARG A 381 -23.76 66.18 -43.28
C ARG A 381 -24.25 67.08 -44.41
N ALA A 382 -25.39 66.75 -45.04
CA ALA A 382 -25.94 67.52 -46.15
C ALA A 382 -26.19 68.98 -45.78
N ASP A 383 -26.68 69.23 -44.56
CA ASP A 383 -27.01 70.58 -44.09
C ASP A 383 -25.78 71.39 -43.65
N ASP A 384 -24.65 70.73 -43.38
CA ASP A 384 -23.37 71.41 -43.14
C ASP A 384 -22.79 72.02 -44.43
N MET A 385 -23.29 71.62 -45.60
CA MET A 385 -22.89 72.19 -46.89
C MET A 385 -23.63 73.49 -47.17
N SER A 386 -22.90 74.53 -47.61
CA SER A 386 -23.52 75.78 -48.04
C SER A 386 -24.56 75.52 -49.14
N GLU A 387 -25.70 76.22 -49.09
CA GLU A 387 -26.76 76.13 -50.10
C GLU A 387 -26.22 76.34 -51.52
N ARG A 388 -25.32 77.32 -51.69
CA ARG A 388 -24.62 77.58 -52.96
C ARG A 388 -23.89 76.34 -53.49
N ALA A 389 -23.20 75.59 -52.64
CA ALA A 389 -22.49 74.39 -53.05
C ALA A 389 -23.46 73.26 -53.45
N ARG A 390 -24.57 73.10 -52.72
CA ARG A 390 -25.62 72.13 -53.08
C ARG A 390 -26.27 72.48 -54.43
N ILE A 391 -26.56 73.76 -54.67
CA ILE A 391 -27.10 74.25 -55.96
C ILE A 391 -26.11 74.00 -57.11
N VAL A 392 -24.82 74.32 -56.92
CA VAL A 392 -23.80 74.08 -57.96
C VAL A 392 -23.64 72.59 -58.24
N LEU A 393 -23.75 71.72 -57.23
CA LEU A 393 -23.67 70.28 -57.41
C LEU A 393 -24.85 69.77 -58.22
N ALA A 394 -26.07 70.23 -57.92
CA ALA A 394 -27.26 69.87 -58.69
C ALA A 394 -27.17 70.35 -60.15
N ALA A 395 -26.74 71.60 -60.38
CA ALA A 395 -26.51 72.12 -61.74
C ALA A 395 -25.47 71.29 -62.50
N ARG A 396 -24.42 70.83 -61.80
CA ARG A 396 -23.40 69.95 -62.38
C ARG A 396 -23.93 68.56 -62.66
N ALA A 397 -24.75 68.00 -61.78
CA ALA A 397 -25.42 66.73 -61.99
C ALA A 397 -26.28 66.77 -63.26
N ASP A 398 -27.10 67.82 -63.42
CA ASP A 398 -27.91 68.05 -64.62
C ASP A 398 -27.06 68.17 -65.89
N GLU A 399 -25.92 68.88 -65.82
CA GLU A 399 -25.01 69.03 -66.96
C GLU A 399 -24.37 67.70 -67.37
N LEU A 400 -23.92 66.91 -66.39
CA LEU A 400 -23.36 65.57 -66.63
C LEU A 400 -24.42 64.63 -67.20
N ALA A 401 -25.65 64.68 -66.69
CA ALA A 401 -26.77 63.91 -67.21
C ALA A 401 -27.09 64.28 -68.67
N LYS A 402 -27.22 65.58 -69.00
CA LYS A 402 -27.40 66.05 -70.40
C LYS A 402 -26.29 65.57 -71.32
N ARG A 403 -25.03 65.59 -70.86
CA ARG A 403 -23.88 65.10 -71.63
C ARG A 403 -23.93 63.59 -71.84
N ALA A 404 -24.35 62.83 -70.82
CA ALA A 404 -24.54 61.39 -70.91
C ALA A 404 -25.67 61.02 -71.88
N ILE A 405 -26.80 61.73 -71.85
CA ILE A 405 -27.94 61.52 -72.77
C ILE A 405 -27.53 61.80 -74.22
N ARG A 406 -26.84 62.93 -74.48
CA ARG A 406 -26.41 63.31 -75.84
C ARG A 406 -25.34 62.37 -76.42
N ARG A 407 -24.51 61.76 -75.57
CA ARG A 407 -23.40 60.89 -75.98
C ARG A 407 -23.28 59.70 -75.02
N PRO A 408 -24.20 58.73 -75.13
CA PRO A 408 -24.33 57.64 -74.16
C PRO A 408 -23.14 56.69 -74.24
N THR A 409 -22.35 56.66 -73.16
CA THR A 409 -21.38 55.60 -72.89
C THR A 409 -21.64 55.07 -71.49
N ALA A 410 -21.34 53.79 -71.24
CA ALA A 410 -21.58 53.16 -69.94
C ALA A 410 -20.98 53.97 -68.78
N ASP A 411 -19.72 54.41 -68.91
CA ASP A 411 -19.04 55.22 -67.89
C ASP A 411 -19.70 56.59 -67.68
N ARG A 412 -20.13 57.27 -68.75
CA ARG A 412 -20.76 58.59 -68.65
C ARG A 412 -22.13 58.51 -68.01
N ILE A 413 -22.92 57.51 -68.37
CA ILE A 413 -24.24 57.24 -67.78
C ILE A 413 -24.07 56.89 -66.30
N SER A 414 -23.18 55.94 -65.99
CA SER A 414 -22.92 55.50 -64.62
C SER A 414 -22.44 56.65 -63.72
N ARG A 415 -21.52 57.48 -64.22
CA ARG A 415 -21.04 58.67 -63.52
C ARG A 415 -22.16 59.71 -63.34
N ALA A 416 -22.94 60.00 -64.38
CA ALA A 416 -24.03 60.96 -64.30
C ALA A 416 -25.08 60.52 -63.26
N ILE A 417 -25.47 59.24 -63.26
CA ILE A 417 -26.40 58.66 -62.29
C ILE A 417 -25.87 58.82 -60.85
N ARG A 418 -24.60 58.48 -60.60
CA ARG A 418 -23.99 58.63 -59.26
C ARG A 418 -23.98 60.08 -58.78
N VAL A 419 -23.65 61.04 -59.65
CA VAL A 419 -23.64 62.47 -59.28
C VAL A 419 -25.07 63.00 -59.06
N CYS A 420 -26.04 62.57 -59.88
CA CYS A 420 -27.47 62.87 -59.65
C CYS A 420 -27.97 62.27 -58.32
N ALA A 421 -27.58 61.04 -57.99
CA ALA A 421 -27.93 60.39 -56.73
C ALA A 421 -27.30 61.11 -55.52
N LEU A 422 -26.06 61.59 -55.65
CA LEU A 422 -25.41 62.42 -54.63
C LEU A 422 -26.16 63.74 -54.44
N ALA A 423 -26.51 64.45 -55.53
CA ALA A 423 -27.25 65.71 -55.44
C ALA A 423 -28.60 65.53 -54.72
N ALA A 424 -29.35 64.48 -55.10
CA ALA A 424 -30.61 64.12 -54.44
C ALA A 424 -30.41 63.77 -52.96
N THR A 425 -29.35 63.02 -52.63
CA THR A 425 -29.00 62.66 -51.25
C THR A 425 -28.69 63.88 -50.39
N LEU A 426 -28.17 64.96 -50.99
CA LEU A 426 -27.85 66.22 -50.31
C LEU A 426 -29.04 67.21 -50.26
N GLY A 427 -30.25 66.74 -50.60
CA GLY A 427 -31.49 67.51 -50.47
C GLY A 427 -31.79 68.45 -51.62
N VAL A 428 -31.07 68.36 -52.75
CA VAL A 428 -31.37 69.15 -53.95
C VAL A 428 -31.71 68.19 -55.09
N PRO A 429 -33.00 67.91 -55.35
CA PRO A 429 -33.39 66.99 -56.40
C PRO A 429 -32.88 67.50 -57.75
N GLY A 430 -32.31 66.59 -58.54
CA GLY A 430 -31.95 66.88 -59.93
C GLY A 430 -33.20 67.23 -60.75
N LYS A 431 -33.01 67.92 -61.88
CA LYS A 431 -34.10 68.22 -62.81
C LYS A 431 -34.36 67.02 -63.72
N GLU A 432 -35.29 67.20 -64.66
CA GLU A 432 -35.66 66.22 -65.70
C GLU A 432 -34.47 65.43 -66.32
N PRO A 433 -33.30 66.02 -66.63
CA PRO A 433 -32.17 65.26 -67.18
C PRO A 433 -31.63 64.17 -66.25
N CYS A 434 -31.64 64.39 -64.93
CA CYS A 434 -31.18 63.39 -63.97
C CYS A 434 -32.14 62.19 -63.90
N GLU A 435 -33.45 62.41 -64.07
CA GLU A 435 -34.43 61.32 -64.14
C GLU A 435 -34.33 60.57 -65.48
N GLU A 436 -34.16 61.29 -66.58
CA GLU A 436 -33.95 60.71 -67.91
C GLU A 436 -32.67 59.86 -67.95
N ALA A 437 -31.57 60.31 -67.35
CA ALA A 437 -30.33 59.53 -67.28
C ALA A 437 -30.49 58.21 -66.49
N LYS A 438 -31.37 58.13 -65.49
CA LYS A 438 -31.68 56.87 -64.78
C LYS A 438 -32.44 55.87 -65.67
N THR A 439 -33.18 56.34 -66.67
CA THR A 439 -33.83 55.43 -67.64
C THR A 439 -32.85 54.83 -68.64
N LEU A 440 -31.69 55.49 -68.83
CA LEU A 440 -30.60 55.02 -69.68
C LEU A 440 -29.66 54.04 -68.98
N THR A 441 -29.91 53.72 -67.69
CA THR A 441 -29.15 52.68 -67.01
C THR A 441 -29.30 51.40 -67.83
N PRO A 442 -28.21 50.77 -68.30
CA PRO A 442 -28.28 49.52 -69.03
C PRO A 442 -28.64 48.40 -68.05
N ASP A 443 -29.86 48.44 -67.54
CA ASP A 443 -30.35 47.45 -66.62
C ASP A 443 -30.69 46.21 -67.43
N LYS A 444 -29.87 45.18 -67.22
CA LYS A 444 -30.13 43.77 -67.53
C LYS A 444 -30.14 43.42 -69.01
N LYS A 445 -28.94 43.20 -69.56
CA LYS A 445 -28.78 42.04 -70.46
C LYS A 445 -29.07 40.79 -69.60
N PRO A 446 -30.02 39.91 -69.96
CA PRO A 446 -30.14 38.60 -69.31
C PRO A 446 -28.84 37.79 -69.45
#